data_AF-A0A165VWR5-F1
#
_entry.id   AF-A0A165VWR5-F1
#
_cell.length_a   1.000
_cell.length_b   1.000
_cell.length_c   1.000
_cell.angle_alpha   90.00
_cell.angle_beta   90.00
_cell.angle_gamma   90.00
#
_symmetry.space_group_name_H-M   'P 1'
#
loop_
_entity.id
_entity.type
_entity.pdbx_description
1 polymer ?
#
loop_
_entity_poly.entity_id
_entity_poly.type
_entity_poly.pdbx_seq_one_letter_code
_entity_poly.pdbx_strand_id
1 'polypeptide(L)'
;MSFSIPDAALTNVMLRKARDRNLKRLSPFSYAYHPDLNLFDAVLALRGFITEKQLYSVQIDFQKYFDTIPTRYLINLIDDKNKLSLTPHEKYVFKEFLHHQFGDSAAYASGKFLRRHIGTPQGCSLSLLLANLANDDLDRALERRSGRFVRFADDVVALCDTYEEAQGLQQAFVSHCANSGLVINKKKSPGIAIISNEDAEIRTFEHFDYLGYRFTKNGLTVPTHVESRIKSKISRLCHVYLIHYPQKFDFARSRSNSVAKDWDLMGLIGEIRGYLYGGLHENEIRNFLYNGEKLQQMKGLMGFYALIDDKSALQRLDGWLVNNLRRVMIKRNQMLKKMYPTSYGCPTPSNEQLILGDWFDPKHWRGDGDIPNTQIPSFVRGWRAARKYYFTFGLEDVEPPHYGYY
;
A
#
# COMPACT_ATOMS: atom_id res chain seq x y z
N MET A 1 -3.31 -19.86 11.81
CA MET A 1 -3.29 -20.85 10.71
C MET A 1 -1.95 -20.73 10.01
N SER A 2 -0.91 -21.33 10.57
CA SER A 2 0.43 -21.29 9.96
C SER A 2 0.75 -22.67 9.39
N PHE A 3 1.22 -22.70 8.14
CA PHE A 3 1.87 -23.87 7.59
C PHE A 3 3.13 -24.21 8.39
N SER A 4 3.51 -25.48 8.40
CA SER A 4 4.84 -25.85 8.90
C SER A 4 5.91 -25.18 8.03
N ILE A 5 7.09 -24.91 8.60
CA ILE A 5 8.21 -24.32 7.85
C ILE A 5 8.57 -25.19 6.62
N PRO A 6 8.62 -26.55 6.71
CA PRO A 6 8.83 -27.40 5.54
C PRO A 6 7.76 -27.24 4.46
N ASP A 7 6.47 -27.18 4.83
CA ASP A 7 5.39 -27.00 3.86
C ASP A 7 5.47 -25.63 3.17
N ALA A 8 5.78 -24.57 3.93
CA ALA A 8 6.01 -23.24 3.38
C ALA A 8 7.22 -23.20 2.42
N ALA A 9 8.30 -23.92 2.74
CA ALA A 9 9.45 -24.04 1.86
C ALA A 9 9.12 -24.80 0.56
N LEU A 10 8.43 -25.94 0.67
CA LEU A 10 8.01 -26.74 -0.49
C LEU A 10 7.09 -25.95 -1.41
N THR A 11 6.07 -25.29 -0.84
CA THR A 11 5.11 -24.48 -1.59
C THR A 11 5.78 -23.30 -2.31
N ASN A 12 6.78 -22.67 -1.69
CA ASN A 12 7.59 -21.63 -2.33
C ASN A 12 8.38 -22.14 -3.54
N VAL A 13 9.02 -23.31 -3.42
CA VAL A 13 9.77 -23.91 -4.54
C VAL A 13 8.82 -24.28 -5.68
N MET A 14 7.67 -24.87 -5.34
CA MET A 14 6.65 -25.26 -6.33
C MET A 14 6.03 -24.05 -7.00
N LEU A 15 5.72 -22.98 -6.26
CA LEU A 15 5.22 -21.73 -6.82
C LEU A 15 6.18 -21.20 -7.88
N ARG A 16 7.46 -21.05 -7.56
CA ARG A 16 8.45 -20.46 -8.49
C ARG A 16 8.49 -21.26 -9.80
N LYS A 17 8.66 -22.58 -9.71
CA LYS A 17 8.72 -23.44 -10.91
C LYS A 17 7.43 -23.42 -11.73
N ALA A 18 6.26 -23.52 -11.06
CA ALA A 18 4.97 -23.52 -11.73
C ALA A 18 4.66 -22.15 -12.36
N ARG A 19 4.89 -21.06 -11.62
CA ARG A 19 4.72 -19.69 -12.10
C ARG A 19 5.61 -19.42 -13.30
N ASP A 20 6.92 -19.65 -13.17
CA ASP A 20 7.88 -19.29 -14.21
C ASP A 20 7.61 -20.01 -15.54
N ARG A 21 7.14 -21.27 -15.47
CA ARG A 21 6.72 -22.05 -16.65
C ARG A 21 5.44 -21.50 -17.30
N ASN A 22 4.55 -20.89 -16.51
CA ASN A 22 3.20 -20.50 -16.95
C ASN A 22 3.01 -18.98 -17.09
N LEU A 23 4.02 -18.15 -16.81
CA LEU A 23 3.96 -16.68 -16.90
C LEU A 23 3.34 -16.19 -18.20
N LYS A 24 3.80 -16.72 -19.35
CA LYS A 24 3.33 -16.34 -20.69
C LYS A 24 1.89 -16.76 -21.02
N ARG A 25 1.25 -17.54 -20.15
CA ARG A 25 -0.14 -18.01 -20.32
C ARG A 25 -1.15 -17.19 -19.53
N LEU A 26 -0.70 -16.44 -18.53
CA LEU A 26 -1.54 -15.55 -17.74
C LEU A 26 -1.85 -14.29 -18.55
N SER A 27 -2.99 -13.65 -18.25
CA SER A 27 -3.36 -12.40 -18.88
C SER A 27 -2.28 -11.32 -18.66
N PRO A 28 -1.90 -10.55 -19.71
CA PRO A 28 -0.99 -9.42 -19.58
C PRO A 28 -1.57 -8.27 -18.75
N PHE A 29 -2.89 -8.27 -18.49
CA PHE A 29 -3.57 -7.27 -17.65
C PHE A 29 -3.71 -7.71 -16.19
N SER A 30 -3.08 -8.83 -15.81
CA SER A 30 -2.94 -9.29 -14.43
C SER A 30 -1.55 -8.97 -13.89
N TYR A 31 -1.48 -8.07 -12.91
CA TYR A 31 -0.21 -7.52 -12.43
C TYR A 31 0.25 -8.12 -11.10
N ALA A 32 -0.67 -8.66 -10.29
CA ALA A 32 -0.30 -9.19 -8.98
C ALA A 32 0.47 -10.51 -9.10
N TYR A 33 1.42 -10.71 -8.18
CA TYR A 33 2.20 -11.94 -8.01
C TYR A 33 3.04 -12.35 -9.24
N HIS A 34 3.19 -11.43 -10.20
CA HIS A 34 4.15 -11.54 -11.28
C HIS A 34 5.55 -11.13 -10.75
N PRO A 35 6.64 -11.82 -11.13
CA PRO A 35 7.98 -11.44 -10.69
C PRO A 35 8.41 -10.07 -11.22
N ASP A 36 8.03 -9.77 -12.47
CA ASP A 36 8.48 -8.56 -13.19
C ASP A 36 7.44 -7.44 -13.23
N LEU A 37 6.24 -7.63 -12.65
CA LEU A 37 5.21 -6.59 -12.59
C LEU A 37 4.93 -6.23 -11.15
N ASN A 38 4.68 -4.96 -10.92
CA ASN A 38 4.34 -4.41 -9.63
C ASN A 38 3.04 -3.60 -9.70
N LEU A 39 2.64 -3.02 -8.57
CA LEU A 39 1.41 -2.23 -8.48
C LEU A 39 1.46 -0.99 -9.38
N PHE A 40 2.64 -0.41 -9.59
CA PHE A 40 2.79 0.81 -10.37
C PHE A 40 2.52 0.54 -11.84
N ASP A 41 2.86 -0.63 -12.35
CA ASP A 41 2.53 -1.04 -13.72
C ASP A 41 1.01 -1.08 -13.92
N ALA A 42 0.28 -1.64 -12.94
CA ALA A 42 -1.18 -1.60 -12.93
C ALA A 42 -1.73 -0.15 -12.89
N VAL A 43 -1.16 0.70 -12.03
CA VAL A 43 -1.57 2.12 -11.91
C VAL A 43 -1.27 2.89 -13.20
N LEU A 44 -0.11 2.68 -13.83
CA LEU A 44 0.28 3.32 -15.10
C LEU A 44 -0.61 2.85 -16.25
N ALA A 45 -0.88 1.55 -16.35
CA ALA A 45 -1.79 1.00 -17.34
C ALA A 45 -3.18 1.61 -17.22
N LEU A 46 -3.73 1.67 -16.00
CA LEU A 46 -5.04 2.26 -15.74
C LEU A 46 -5.05 3.77 -15.99
N ARG A 47 -3.97 4.48 -15.62
CA ARG A 47 -3.80 5.92 -15.88
C ARG A 47 -3.84 6.23 -17.37
N GLY A 48 -3.22 5.40 -18.21
CA GLY A 48 -3.22 5.59 -19.66
C GLY A 48 -4.61 5.52 -20.31
N PHE A 49 -5.63 5.11 -19.55
CA PHE A 49 -7.02 4.99 -20.01
C PHE A 49 -7.89 6.15 -19.57
N ILE A 50 -7.43 6.98 -18.64
CA ILE A 50 -8.14 8.22 -18.31
C ILE A 50 -7.98 9.17 -19.49
N THR A 51 -9.09 9.48 -20.15
CA THR A 51 -9.17 10.45 -21.24
C THR A 51 -10.13 11.58 -20.86
N GLU A 52 -10.18 12.63 -21.67
CA GLU A 52 -11.16 13.73 -21.50
C GLU A 52 -12.59 13.29 -21.81
N LYS A 53 -12.77 12.17 -22.51
CA LYS A 53 -14.09 11.63 -22.84
C LYS A 53 -14.79 11.09 -21.59
N GLN A 54 -16.10 10.96 -21.68
CA GLN A 54 -16.88 10.29 -20.65
C GLN A 54 -16.45 8.83 -20.54
N LEU A 55 -16.09 8.41 -19.33
CA LEU A 55 -15.66 7.06 -19.03
C LEU A 55 -16.65 6.37 -18.11
N TYR A 56 -16.95 5.12 -18.44
CA TYR A 56 -17.73 4.21 -17.62
C TYR A 56 -16.77 3.26 -16.91
N SER A 57 -16.84 3.24 -15.59
CA SER A 57 -16.12 2.29 -14.74
C SER A 57 -17.02 1.14 -14.34
N VAL A 58 -16.46 -0.07 -14.36
CA VAL A 58 -17.05 -1.28 -13.81
C VAL A 58 -16.08 -1.82 -12.77
N GLN A 59 -16.42 -1.63 -11.49
CA GLN A 59 -15.67 -2.15 -10.36
C GLN A 59 -16.52 -3.19 -9.63
N ILE A 60 -16.00 -4.42 -9.57
CA ILE A 60 -16.65 -5.57 -8.94
C ILE A 60 -15.65 -6.22 -8.00
N ASP A 61 -16.04 -6.35 -6.74
CA ASP A 61 -15.29 -6.93 -5.63
C ASP A 61 -15.87 -8.30 -5.28
N PHE A 62 -15.01 -9.29 -5.03
CA PHE A 62 -15.43 -10.63 -4.64
C PHE A 62 -15.51 -10.78 -3.12
N GLN A 63 -16.53 -11.49 -2.63
CA GLN A 63 -16.70 -11.69 -1.19
C GLN A 63 -15.68 -12.69 -0.64
N LYS A 64 -14.78 -12.21 0.23
CA LYS A 64 -13.75 -13.02 0.91
C LYS A 64 -13.03 -13.95 -0.08
N TYR A 65 -12.52 -13.37 -1.17
CA TYR A 65 -12.06 -14.08 -2.36
C TYR A 65 -11.29 -15.37 -2.04
N PHE A 66 -10.17 -15.28 -1.32
CA PHE A 66 -9.34 -16.44 -0.98
C PHE A 66 -10.08 -17.51 -0.18
N ASP A 67 -11.05 -17.15 0.66
CA ASP A 67 -11.77 -18.10 1.52
C ASP A 67 -12.97 -18.76 0.82
N THR A 68 -13.44 -18.21 -0.29
CA THR A 68 -14.70 -18.62 -0.93
C THR A 68 -14.52 -19.31 -2.28
N ILE A 69 -13.32 -19.32 -2.87
CA ILE A 69 -13.08 -20.01 -4.15
C ILE A 69 -13.45 -21.50 -4.02
N PRO A 70 -14.40 -22.02 -4.82
CA PRO A 70 -14.77 -23.42 -4.73
C PRO A 70 -13.61 -24.35 -5.11
N THR A 71 -13.30 -25.31 -4.23
CA THR A 71 -12.19 -26.26 -4.43
C THR A 71 -12.34 -27.06 -5.73
N ARG A 72 -13.59 -27.43 -6.10
CA ARG A 72 -13.88 -28.10 -7.37
C ARG A 72 -13.45 -27.28 -8.59
N TYR A 73 -13.62 -25.96 -8.54
CA TYR A 73 -13.25 -25.06 -9.63
C TYR A 73 -11.73 -24.99 -9.75
N LEU A 74 -11.03 -24.85 -8.62
CA LEU A 74 -9.56 -24.88 -8.59
C LEU A 74 -8.98 -26.20 -9.09
N ILE A 75 -9.56 -27.34 -8.70
CA ILE A 75 -9.11 -28.67 -9.17
C ILE A 75 -9.28 -28.78 -10.69
N ASN A 76 -10.41 -28.33 -11.24
CA ASN A 76 -10.63 -28.33 -12.69
C ASN A 76 -9.57 -27.49 -13.42
N LEU A 77 -9.23 -26.31 -12.87
CA LEU A 77 -8.19 -25.44 -13.43
C LEU A 77 -6.79 -26.06 -13.33
N ILE A 78 -6.46 -26.74 -12.22
CA ILE A 78 -5.19 -27.47 -12.03
C ILE A 78 -5.08 -28.62 -13.05
N ASP A 79 -6.20 -29.26 -13.37
CA ASP A 79 -6.23 -30.39 -14.29
C ASP A 79 -6.18 -29.97 -15.76
N ASP A 80 -6.65 -28.77 -16.09
CA ASP A 80 -6.65 -28.21 -17.44
C ASP A 80 -5.25 -27.81 -17.94
N LYS A 81 -4.71 -28.62 -18.86
CA LYS A 81 -3.39 -28.41 -19.49
C LYS A 81 -3.31 -27.15 -20.36
N ASN A 82 -4.44 -26.62 -20.83
CA ASN A 82 -4.48 -25.40 -21.63
C ASN A 82 -4.33 -24.15 -20.74
N LYS A 83 -4.74 -24.26 -19.48
CA LYS A 83 -4.64 -23.20 -18.47
C LYS A 83 -3.29 -23.24 -17.77
N LEU A 84 -2.94 -24.39 -17.20
CA LEU A 84 -1.76 -24.54 -16.38
C LEU A 84 -0.95 -25.79 -16.76
N SER A 85 0.32 -25.58 -17.12
CA SER A 85 1.28 -26.66 -17.37
C SER A 85 1.95 -27.08 -16.08
N LEU A 86 1.45 -28.19 -15.51
CA LEU A 86 1.99 -28.84 -14.31
C LEU A 86 2.37 -30.30 -14.61
N THR A 87 3.45 -30.75 -13.99
CA THR A 87 3.82 -32.16 -13.90
C THR A 87 2.83 -32.92 -12.99
N PRO A 88 2.75 -34.26 -13.09
CA PRO A 88 1.90 -35.06 -12.20
C PRO A 88 2.20 -34.84 -10.72
N HIS A 89 3.47 -34.71 -10.35
CA HIS A 89 3.88 -34.43 -8.96
C HIS A 89 3.45 -33.05 -8.49
N GLU A 90 3.60 -32.01 -9.33
CA GLU A 90 3.12 -30.67 -9.01
C GLU A 90 1.59 -30.68 -8.82
N LYS A 91 0.83 -31.31 -9.73
CA LYS A 91 -0.64 -31.44 -9.58
C LYS A 91 -1.03 -32.10 -8.26
N TYR A 92 -0.35 -33.18 -7.88
CA TYR A 92 -0.58 -33.84 -6.60
C TYR A 92 -0.36 -32.88 -5.42
N VAL A 93 0.78 -32.18 -5.39
CA VAL A 93 1.09 -31.21 -4.32
C VAL A 93 0.05 -30.10 -4.25
N PHE A 94 -0.37 -29.53 -5.37
CA PHE A 94 -1.41 -28.48 -5.40
C PHE A 94 -2.75 -28.99 -4.85
N LYS A 95 -3.16 -30.23 -5.19
CA LYS A 95 -4.41 -30.83 -4.70
C LYS A 95 -4.35 -31.14 -3.21
N GLU A 96 -3.26 -31.74 -2.74
CA GLU A 96 -3.07 -31.99 -1.30
C GLU A 96 -3.05 -30.70 -0.50
N PHE A 97 -2.44 -29.65 -1.07
CA PHE A 97 -2.41 -28.33 -0.48
C PHE A 97 -3.80 -27.70 -0.30
N LEU A 98 -4.71 -27.86 -1.28
CA LEU A 98 -6.10 -27.41 -1.14
C LEU A 98 -6.86 -28.10 0.00
N HIS A 99 -6.41 -29.29 0.38
CA HIS A 99 -6.99 -30.10 1.42
C HIS A 99 -6.10 -30.20 2.68
N HIS A 100 -5.18 -29.26 2.86
CA HIS A 100 -4.25 -29.24 3.98
C HIS A 100 -4.97 -29.19 5.34
N GLN A 101 -4.41 -29.92 6.30
CA GLN A 101 -4.82 -29.91 7.69
C GLN A 101 -4.13 -28.78 8.44
N PHE A 102 -4.89 -27.92 9.11
CA PHE A 102 -4.35 -26.80 9.88
C PHE A 102 -4.85 -26.82 11.33
N GLY A 103 -4.10 -26.19 12.23
CA GLY A 103 -4.42 -26.14 13.66
C GLY A 103 -3.77 -24.96 14.35
N ASP A 104 -4.27 -24.60 15.54
CA ASP A 104 -3.58 -23.73 16.49
C ASP A 104 -2.70 -24.55 17.45
N SER A 105 -2.07 -23.90 18.43
CA SER A 105 -1.19 -24.57 19.39
C SER A 105 -1.87 -25.72 20.14
N ALA A 106 -3.18 -25.61 20.40
CA ALA A 106 -3.96 -26.66 21.07
C ALA A 106 -4.24 -27.84 20.14
N ALA A 107 -4.51 -27.59 18.85
CA ALA A 107 -4.63 -28.63 17.83
C ALA A 107 -3.32 -29.43 17.68
N TYR A 108 -2.16 -28.76 17.72
CA TYR A 108 -0.85 -29.43 17.70
C TYR A 108 -0.60 -30.27 18.96
N ALA A 109 -0.99 -29.78 20.14
CA ALA A 109 -0.85 -30.53 21.39
C ALA A 109 -1.78 -31.76 21.46
N SER A 110 -2.96 -31.68 20.83
CA SER A 110 -3.97 -32.75 20.85
C SER A 110 -3.95 -33.68 19.63
N GLY A 111 -3.18 -33.36 18.58
CA GLY A 111 -3.16 -34.07 17.31
C GLY A 111 -4.44 -33.96 16.49
N LYS A 112 -5.38 -33.07 16.85
CA LYS A 112 -6.67 -32.90 16.18
C LYS A 112 -6.67 -31.66 15.29
N PHE A 113 -6.43 -31.86 14.00
CA PHE A 113 -6.38 -30.77 13.03
C PHE A 113 -7.72 -30.57 12.30
N LEU A 114 -7.99 -29.34 11.91
CA LEU A 114 -9.10 -28.97 11.04
C LEU A 114 -8.68 -29.13 9.58
N ARG A 115 -9.62 -29.49 8.70
CA ARG A 115 -9.37 -29.59 7.26
C ARG A 115 -10.16 -28.54 6.50
N ARG A 116 -9.49 -27.86 5.56
CA ARG A 116 -10.15 -26.91 4.66
C ARG A 116 -10.77 -27.67 3.47
N HIS A 117 -12.01 -27.32 3.15
CA HIS A 117 -12.74 -27.90 2.02
C HIS A 117 -13.17 -26.85 0.98
N ILE A 118 -13.04 -25.56 1.29
CA ILE A 118 -13.37 -24.41 0.42
C ILE A 118 -12.29 -23.34 0.60
N GLY A 119 -11.96 -22.65 -0.49
CA GLY A 119 -10.99 -21.58 -0.51
C GLY A 119 -9.55 -22.08 -0.57
N THR A 120 -8.64 -21.13 -0.74
CA THR A 120 -7.20 -21.35 -0.67
C THR A 120 -6.69 -20.92 0.71
N PRO A 121 -5.70 -21.61 1.28
CA PRO A 121 -5.07 -21.20 2.52
C PRO A 121 -4.36 -19.83 2.38
N GLN A 122 -4.73 -18.88 3.24
CA GLN A 122 -4.07 -17.59 3.33
C GLN A 122 -2.67 -17.75 3.93
N GLY A 123 -1.67 -17.05 3.40
CA GLY A 123 -0.28 -17.10 3.88
C GLY A 123 0.59 -18.20 3.25
N CYS A 124 0.05 -19.00 2.32
CA CYS A 124 0.86 -19.86 1.47
C CYS A 124 1.13 -19.19 0.12
N SER A 125 2.29 -19.44 -0.46
CA SER A 125 2.66 -18.94 -1.79
C SER A 125 1.89 -19.58 -2.95
N LEU A 126 1.48 -20.84 -2.85
CA LEU A 126 0.68 -21.49 -3.91
C LEU A 126 -0.69 -20.84 -4.11
N SER A 127 -1.29 -20.26 -3.07
CA SER A 127 -2.58 -19.58 -3.19
C SER A 127 -2.51 -18.35 -4.10
N LEU A 128 -1.33 -17.75 -4.26
CA LEU A 128 -1.10 -16.59 -5.13
C LEU A 128 -1.28 -16.95 -6.61
N LEU A 129 -0.71 -18.07 -7.05
CA LEU A 129 -0.88 -18.55 -8.42
C LEU A 129 -2.32 -19.03 -8.66
N LEU A 130 -2.91 -19.73 -7.69
CA LEU A 130 -4.28 -20.21 -7.78
C LEU A 130 -5.30 -19.08 -7.84
N ALA A 131 -5.06 -17.99 -7.11
CA ALA A 131 -5.85 -16.77 -7.19
C ALA A 131 -5.80 -16.15 -8.60
N ASN A 132 -4.60 -16.01 -9.19
CA ASN A 132 -4.50 -15.53 -10.56
C ASN A 132 -5.18 -16.46 -11.56
N LEU A 133 -5.01 -17.77 -11.40
CA LEU A 133 -5.63 -18.76 -12.27
C LEU A 133 -7.16 -18.76 -12.17
N ALA A 134 -7.70 -18.58 -10.96
CA ALA A 134 -9.15 -18.54 -10.73
C ALA A 134 -9.82 -17.37 -11.45
N ASN A 135 -9.12 -16.26 -11.70
CA ASN A 135 -9.64 -15.13 -12.47
C ASN A 135 -9.19 -15.12 -13.95
N ASP A 136 -8.40 -16.09 -14.42
CA ASP A 136 -7.92 -16.11 -15.81
C ASP A 136 -9.07 -16.26 -16.82
N ASP A 137 -10.15 -16.99 -16.47
CA ASP A 137 -11.36 -17.05 -17.30
C ASP A 137 -12.07 -15.69 -17.40
N LEU A 138 -12.09 -14.92 -16.32
CA LEU A 138 -12.63 -13.58 -16.30
C LEU A 138 -11.79 -12.66 -17.18
N ASP A 139 -10.46 -12.67 -16.99
CA ASP A 139 -9.54 -11.85 -17.76
C ASP A 139 -9.73 -12.08 -19.27
N ARG A 140 -9.74 -13.34 -19.71
CA ARG A 140 -10.01 -13.68 -21.13
C ARG A 140 -11.40 -13.29 -21.60
N ALA A 141 -12.39 -13.23 -20.72
CA ALA A 141 -13.74 -12.77 -21.08
C ALA A 141 -13.76 -11.24 -21.24
N LEU A 142 -12.99 -10.50 -20.43
CA LEU A 142 -12.84 -9.06 -20.52
C LEU A 142 -12.00 -8.66 -21.75
N GLU A 143 -10.92 -9.39 -22.06
CA GLU A 143 -10.07 -9.16 -23.24
C GLU A 143 -10.82 -9.26 -24.57
N ARG A 144 -11.89 -10.07 -24.63
CA ARG A 144 -12.72 -10.24 -25.83
C ARG A 144 -13.76 -9.14 -26.03
N ARG A 145 -13.89 -8.23 -25.07
CA ARG A 145 -14.87 -7.13 -25.09
C ARG A 145 -14.17 -5.81 -25.33
N SER A 146 -14.90 -4.86 -25.89
CA SER A 146 -14.45 -3.48 -25.96
C SER A 146 -14.34 -2.90 -24.54
N GLY A 147 -13.40 -1.96 -24.38
CA GLY A 147 -12.96 -1.49 -23.09
C GLY A 147 -11.62 -2.08 -22.69
N ARG A 148 -11.15 -1.70 -21.51
CA ARG A 148 -9.83 -2.04 -20.98
C ARG A 148 -9.95 -2.34 -19.51
N PHE A 149 -9.15 -3.26 -19.00
CA PHE A 149 -9.18 -3.59 -17.58
C PHE A 149 -7.76 -3.75 -17.03
N VAL A 150 -7.67 -3.63 -15.72
CA VAL A 150 -6.48 -3.90 -14.93
C VAL A 150 -6.91 -4.74 -13.75
N ARG A 151 -6.19 -5.82 -13.48
CA ARG A 151 -6.41 -6.69 -12.33
C ARG A 151 -5.17 -6.78 -11.46
N PHE A 152 -5.37 -6.59 -10.16
CA PHE A 152 -4.35 -6.83 -9.15
C PHE A 152 -4.94 -7.74 -8.08
N ALA A 153 -4.55 -9.01 -8.12
CA ALA A 153 -5.14 -10.10 -7.36
C ALA A 153 -6.65 -10.23 -7.66
N ASP A 154 -7.50 -9.96 -6.68
CA ASP A 154 -8.97 -9.98 -6.78
C ASP A 154 -9.60 -8.62 -7.14
N ASP A 155 -8.84 -7.53 -7.06
CA ASP A 155 -9.32 -6.18 -7.38
C ASP A 155 -9.22 -5.93 -8.89
N VAL A 156 -10.38 -5.95 -9.56
CA VAL A 156 -10.52 -5.71 -11.00
C VAL A 156 -11.22 -4.39 -11.24
N VAL A 157 -10.57 -3.53 -12.03
CA VAL A 157 -11.17 -2.29 -12.53
C VAL A 157 -11.20 -2.35 -14.05
N ALA A 158 -12.39 -2.22 -14.63
CA ALA A 158 -12.56 -2.10 -16.07
C ALA A 158 -13.13 -0.71 -16.44
N LEU A 159 -12.61 -0.12 -17.50
CA LEU A 159 -12.98 1.18 -18.04
C LEU A 159 -13.41 1.03 -19.50
N CYS A 160 -14.42 1.77 -19.93
CA CYS A 160 -14.95 1.78 -21.30
C CYS A 160 -15.60 3.12 -21.64
N ASP A 161 -15.88 3.34 -22.92
CA ASP A 161 -16.32 4.64 -23.43
C ASP A 161 -17.84 4.74 -23.50
N THR A 162 -18.54 3.60 -23.58
CA THR A 162 -20.01 3.57 -23.71
C THR A 162 -20.69 2.70 -22.66
N TYR A 163 -21.97 2.99 -22.41
CA TYR A 163 -22.76 2.21 -21.46
C TYR A 163 -22.99 0.76 -21.92
N GLU A 164 -23.13 0.52 -23.22
CA GLU A 164 -23.30 -0.82 -23.79
C GLU A 164 -22.04 -1.68 -23.53
N GLU A 165 -20.86 -1.11 -23.72
CA GLU A 165 -19.59 -1.77 -23.38
C GLU A 165 -19.53 -2.08 -21.88
N ALA A 166 -19.96 -1.14 -21.03
CA ALA A 166 -20.00 -1.33 -19.57
C ALA A 166 -20.92 -2.48 -19.17
N GLN A 167 -22.09 -2.60 -19.80
CA GLN A 167 -22.99 -3.74 -19.61
C GLN A 167 -22.36 -5.05 -20.06
N GLY A 168 -21.68 -5.04 -21.21
CA GLY A 168 -20.91 -6.18 -21.72
C GLY A 168 -19.87 -6.64 -20.71
N LEU A 169 -19.08 -5.72 -20.16
CA LEU A 169 -18.07 -5.99 -19.13
C LEU A 169 -18.71 -6.55 -17.85
N GLN A 170 -19.78 -5.93 -17.35
CA GLN A 170 -20.50 -6.43 -16.17
C GLN A 170 -21.04 -7.86 -16.39
N GLN A 171 -21.54 -8.17 -17.59
CA GLN A 171 -22.00 -9.52 -17.93
C GLN A 171 -20.86 -10.55 -17.90
N ALA A 172 -19.62 -10.15 -18.21
CA ALA A 172 -18.45 -11.02 -18.08
C ALA A 172 -18.23 -11.46 -16.63
N PHE A 173 -18.34 -10.52 -15.67
CA PHE A 173 -18.24 -10.83 -14.24
C PHE A 173 -19.36 -11.76 -13.78
N VAL A 174 -20.61 -11.49 -14.16
CA VAL A 174 -21.76 -12.33 -13.81
C VAL A 174 -21.58 -13.76 -14.34
N SER A 175 -21.17 -13.89 -15.61
CA SER A 175 -20.93 -15.20 -16.24
C SER A 175 -19.78 -15.93 -15.55
N HIS A 176 -18.72 -15.21 -15.18
CA HIS A 176 -17.59 -15.77 -14.46
C HIS A 176 -17.99 -16.28 -13.07
N CYS A 177 -18.79 -15.53 -12.31
CA CYS A 177 -19.34 -15.97 -11.02
C CYS A 177 -20.21 -17.23 -11.16
N ALA A 178 -21.05 -17.30 -12.20
CA ALA A 178 -21.87 -18.48 -12.45
C ALA A 178 -21.02 -19.74 -12.71
N ASN A 179 -19.91 -19.60 -13.43
CA ASN A 179 -19.01 -20.71 -13.76
C ASN A 179 -18.07 -21.10 -12.61
N SER A 180 -17.46 -20.12 -11.97
CA SER A 180 -16.48 -20.33 -10.88
C SER A 180 -17.13 -20.67 -9.54
N GLY A 181 -18.37 -20.21 -9.33
CA GLY A 181 -19.05 -20.21 -8.03
C GLY A 181 -18.59 -19.12 -7.07
N LEU A 182 -17.79 -18.15 -7.54
CA LEU A 182 -17.46 -16.95 -6.76
C LEU A 182 -18.68 -16.05 -6.56
N VAL A 183 -18.70 -15.33 -5.43
CA VAL A 183 -19.82 -14.45 -5.06
C VAL A 183 -19.38 -12.99 -5.09
N ILE A 184 -20.15 -12.16 -5.78
CA ILE A 184 -19.93 -10.71 -5.82
C ILE A 184 -20.33 -10.09 -4.48
N ASN A 185 -19.45 -9.23 -3.96
CA ASN A 185 -19.71 -8.41 -2.81
C ASN A 185 -20.57 -7.20 -3.19
N LYS A 186 -21.90 -7.35 -3.13
CA LYS A 186 -22.87 -6.30 -3.53
C LYS A 186 -22.70 -4.97 -2.79
N LYS A 187 -22.11 -4.96 -1.58
CA LYS A 187 -21.88 -3.72 -0.80
C LYS A 187 -20.67 -2.94 -1.29
N LYS A 188 -19.62 -3.64 -1.74
CA LYS A 188 -18.38 -3.03 -2.23
C LYS A 188 -18.31 -2.90 -3.75
N SER A 189 -19.20 -3.59 -4.46
CA SER A 189 -19.29 -3.53 -5.91
C SER A 189 -20.32 -2.47 -6.28
N PRO A 190 -19.92 -1.23 -6.60
CA PRO A 190 -20.87 -0.26 -7.10
C PRO A 190 -21.56 -0.83 -8.35
N GLY A 191 -20.85 -1.48 -9.26
CA GLY A 191 -21.36 -1.82 -10.60
C GLY A 191 -20.98 -0.72 -11.59
N ILE A 192 -21.80 -0.50 -12.63
CA ILE A 192 -21.49 0.54 -13.63
C ILE A 192 -21.64 1.93 -13.01
N ALA A 193 -20.63 2.76 -13.19
CA ALA A 193 -20.66 4.17 -12.80
C ALA A 193 -19.93 5.04 -13.81
N ILE A 194 -20.38 6.27 -13.97
CA ILE A 194 -19.70 7.27 -14.81
C ILE A 194 -18.64 7.98 -13.96
N ILE A 195 -17.45 8.19 -14.52
CA ILE A 195 -16.43 9.03 -13.89
C ILE A 195 -16.65 10.47 -14.38
N SER A 196 -17.26 11.32 -13.55
CA SER A 196 -17.50 12.74 -13.87
C SER A 196 -17.70 13.60 -12.62
N ASN A 197 -17.44 14.89 -12.76
CA ASN A 197 -17.71 15.91 -11.73
C ASN A 197 -19.15 16.46 -11.83
N GLU A 198 -19.89 16.06 -12.86
CA GLU A 198 -21.26 16.50 -13.12
C GLU A 198 -22.21 15.34 -12.89
N ASP A 199 -23.34 15.60 -12.24
CA ASP A 199 -24.37 14.59 -12.02
C ASP A 199 -24.97 14.13 -13.36
N ALA A 200 -25.22 12.81 -13.46
CA ALA A 200 -25.83 12.18 -14.61
C ALA A 200 -26.97 11.24 -14.17
N GLU A 201 -27.76 10.76 -15.13
CA GLU A 201 -28.89 9.84 -14.87
C GLU A 201 -28.45 8.52 -14.25
N ILE A 202 -27.23 8.08 -14.57
CA ILE A 202 -26.59 6.92 -13.96
C ILE A 202 -25.67 7.42 -12.84
N ARG A 203 -25.52 6.59 -11.81
CA ARG A 203 -24.60 6.85 -10.71
C ARG A 203 -23.25 7.33 -11.22
N THR A 204 -22.83 8.45 -10.68
CA THR A 204 -21.62 9.15 -11.08
C THR A 204 -20.69 9.28 -9.88
N PHE A 205 -19.39 9.12 -10.13
CA PHE A 205 -18.34 9.37 -9.16
C PHE A 205 -17.36 10.38 -9.74
N GLU A 206 -16.96 11.36 -8.94
CA GLU A 206 -15.89 12.29 -9.32
C GLU A 206 -14.54 11.58 -9.46
N HIS A 207 -14.39 10.46 -8.74
CA HIS A 207 -13.15 9.71 -8.60
C HIS A 207 -13.41 8.26 -8.22
N PHE A 208 -12.41 7.42 -8.43
CA PHE A 208 -12.37 6.07 -7.87
C PHE A 208 -10.99 5.81 -7.25
N ASP A 209 -10.95 4.94 -6.24
CA ASP A 209 -9.72 4.57 -5.55
C ASP A 209 -9.28 3.17 -6.03
N TYR A 210 -8.01 3.01 -6.39
CA TYR A 210 -7.41 1.74 -6.81
C TYR A 210 -5.95 1.66 -6.34
N LEU A 211 -5.57 0.56 -5.70
CA LEU A 211 -4.20 0.30 -5.20
C LEU A 211 -3.58 1.45 -4.39
N GLY A 212 -4.38 2.16 -3.59
CA GLY A 212 -3.92 3.26 -2.74
C GLY A 212 -3.74 4.61 -3.46
N TYR A 213 -4.17 4.69 -4.71
CA TYR A 213 -4.25 5.91 -5.52
C TYR A 213 -5.70 6.29 -5.77
N ARG A 214 -5.94 7.60 -5.90
CA ARG A 214 -7.22 8.13 -6.35
C ARG A 214 -7.09 8.62 -7.78
N PHE A 215 -7.94 8.07 -8.64
CA PHE A 215 -8.04 8.39 -10.05
C PHE A 215 -9.13 9.44 -10.24
N THR A 216 -8.76 10.57 -10.83
CA THR A 216 -9.67 11.67 -11.17
C THR A 216 -9.52 12.01 -12.65
N LYS A 217 -10.45 12.78 -13.24
CA LYS A 217 -10.28 13.33 -14.60
C LYS A 217 -8.99 14.14 -14.76
N ASN A 218 -8.52 14.76 -13.68
CA ASN A 218 -7.34 15.64 -13.67
C ASN A 218 -6.02 14.90 -13.35
N GLY A 219 -6.05 13.58 -13.19
CA GLY A 219 -4.89 12.75 -12.87
C GLY A 219 -4.95 12.11 -11.48
N LEU A 220 -3.79 11.71 -10.97
CA LEU A 220 -3.67 10.93 -9.74
C LEU A 220 -3.49 11.81 -8.49
N THR A 221 -4.18 11.46 -7.41
CA THR A 221 -4.04 12.11 -6.08
C THR A 221 -4.05 11.08 -4.93
N VAL A 222 -3.81 11.55 -3.69
CA VAL A 222 -3.88 10.70 -2.50
C VAL A 222 -5.35 10.49 -2.09
N PRO A 223 -5.81 9.26 -1.84
CA PRO A 223 -7.14 9.04 -1.27
C PRO A 223 -7.31 9.63 0.13
N THR A 224 -8.51 10.15 0.44
CA THR A 224 -8.81 10.78 1.75
C THR A 224 -8.67 9.82 2.94
N HIS A 225 -9.00 8.55 2.75
CA HIS A 225 -8.82 7.52 3.77
C HIS A 225 -7.32 7.24 4.03
N VAL A 226 -6.47 7.35 3.00
CA VAL A 226 -5.02 7.22 3.17
C VAL A 226 -4.43 8.45 3.86
N GLU A 227 -4.85 9.66 3.50
CA GLU A 227 -4.49 10.87 4.26
C GLU A 227 -4.81 10.69 5.75
N SER A 228 -5.98 10.12 6.07
CA SER A 228 -6.39 9.85 7.44
C SER A 228 -5.52 8.81 8.13
N ARG A 229 -5.14 7.72 7.44
CA ARG A 229 -4.19 6.72 7.96
C ARG A 229 -2.81 7.31 8.24
N ILE A 230 -2.29 8.16 7.34
CA ILE A 230 -1.02 8.88 7.52
C ILE A 230 -1.09 9.74 8.79
N LYS A 231 -2.14 10.55 8.93
CA LYS A 231 -2.37 11.40 10.10
C LYS A 231 -2.44 10.58 11.39
N SER A 232 -3.14 9.44 11.38
CA SER A 232 -3.24 8.53 12.54
C SER A 232 -1.88 7.93 12.90
N LYS A 233 -1.10 7.47 11.91
CA LYS A 233 0.24 6.92 12.15
C LYS A 233 1.18 7.96 12.76
N ILE A 234 1.23 9.16 12.19
CA ILE A 234 2.08 10.25 12.71
C ILE A 234 1.60 10.70 14.09
N SER A 235 0.29 10.85 14.31
CA SER A 235 -0.26 11.20 15.62
C SER A 235 0.09 10.17 16.69
N ARG A 236 0.08 8.88 16.33
CA ARG A 236 0.55 7.80 17.21
C ARG A 236 2.03 7.96 17.55
N LEU A 237 2.89 8.26 16.56
CA LEU A 237 4.31 8.52 16.81
C LEU A 237 4.50 9.73 17.74
N CYS A 238 3.83 10.85 17.45
CA CYS A 238 3.83 12.03 18.32
C CYS A 238 3.41 11.67 19.76
N HIS A 239 2.34 10.89 19.91
CA HIS A 239 1.88 10.46 21.22
C HIS A 239 2.92 9.59 21.94
N VAL A 240 3.48 8.58 21.28
CA VAL A 240 4.46 7.67 21.87
C VAL A 240 5.72 8.43 22.33
N TYR A 241 6.31 9.22 21.43
CA TYR A 241 7.57 9.93 21.69
C TYR A 241 7.40 11.10 22.67
N LEU A 242 6.37 11.92 22.48
CA LEU A 242 6.29 13.21 23.15
C LEU A 242 5.39 13.22 24.39
N ILE A 243 4.44 12.29 24.50
CA ILE A 243 3.40 12.34 25.55
C ILE A 243 3.43 11.09 26.44
N HIS A 244 3.29 9.90 25.85
CA HIS A 244 3.10 8.65 26.57
C HIS A 244 4.32 8.26 27.41
N TYR A 245 5.52 8.33 26.82
CA TYR A 245 6.73 7.89 27.50
C TYR A 245 7.03 8.73 28.76
N PRO A 246 7.03 10.07 28.72
CA PRO A 246 7.21 10.88 29.93
C PRO A 246 6.10 10.73 30.97
N GLN A 247 4.88 10.35 30.58
CA GLN A 247 3.77 10.17 31.52
C GLN A 247 3.87 8.85 32.29
N LYS A 248 4.35 7.80 31.64
CA LYS A 248 4.30 6.43 32.16
C LYS A 248 5.62 5.99 32.81
N PHE A 249 6.74 6.57 32.41
CA PHE A 249 8.07 6.18 32.85
C PHE A 249 8.84 7.36 33.43
N ASP A 250 9.92 7.07 34.17
CA ASP A 250 10.81 8.10 34.70
C ASP A 250 11.50 8.85 33.56
N PHE A 251 11.08 10.11 33.38
CA PHE A 251 11.62 10.97 32.35
C PHE A 251 12.98 11.55 32.79
N ALA A 252 14.05 11.15 32.11
CA ALA A 252 15.39 11.66 32.38
C ALA A 252 15.49 13.16 32.04
N ARG A 253 15.77 13.99 33.06
CA ARG A 253 15.81 15.46 32.94
C ARG A 253 16.88 15.99 31.98
N SER A 254 17.89 15.19 31.67
CA SER A 254 18.90 15.56 30.68
C SER A 254 18.38 15.55 29.24
N ARG A 255 17.17 14.98 29.00
CA ARG A 255 16.65 14.75 27.65
C ARG A 255 16.10 15.99 26.95
N SER A 256 15.60 16.95 27.72
CA SER A 256 15.08 18.21 27.19
C SER A 256 15.50 19.37 28.07
N ASN A 257 15.51 20.57 27.50
CA ASN A 257 15.50 21.81 28.28
C ASN A 257 14.54 22.81 27.63
N SER A 258 14.18 23.87 28.36
CA SER A 258 13.11 24.79 27.95
C SER A 258 13.42 25.63 26.71
N VAL A 259 14.66 25.63 26.21
CA VAL A 259 15.13 26.61 25.21
C VAL A 259 15.80 25.96 24.00
N ALA A 260 16.66 24.97 24.20
CA ALA A 260 17.73 24.65 23.26
C ALA A 260 17.75 23.19 22.77
N LYS A 261 17.08 22.25 23.46
CA LYS A 261 17.05 20.84 23.02
C LYS A 261 15.83 20.06 23.49
N ASP A 262 15.42 19.10 22.67
CA ASP A 262 14.57 17.97 23.05
C ASP A 262 14.94 16.76 22.18
N TRP A 263 15.57 15.74 22.78
CA TRP A 263 16.00 14.56 22.04
C TRP A 263 14.84 13.67 21.57
N ASP A 264 13.68 13.73 22.24
CA ASP A 264 12.51 12.95 21.82
C ASP A 264 11.88 13.58 20.57
N LEU A 265 11.89 14.92 20.46
CA LEU A 265 11.50 15.61 19.24
C LEU A 265 12.47 15.30 18.09
N MET A 266 13.77 15.28 18.35
CA MET A 266 14.78 14.92 17.34
C MET A 266 14.57 13.48 16.83
N GLY A 267 14.38 12.52 17.75
CA GLY A 267 14.10 11.13 17.40
C GLY A 267 12.79 10.98 16.62
N LEU A 268 11.73 11.67 17.04
CA LEU A 268 10.45 11.68 16.33
C LEU A 268 10.60 12.21 14.90
N ILE A 269 11.35 13.30 14.69
CA ILE A 269 11.61 13.84 13.36
C ILE A 269 12.37 12.81 12.50
N GLY A 270 13.34 12.10 13.08
CA GLY A 270 14.02 10.99 12.44
C GLY A 270 13.07 9.88 11.99
N GLU A 271 12.17 9.44 12.86
CA GLU A 271 11.16 8.41 12.55
C GLU A 271 10.18 8.84 11.46
N ILE A 272 9.70 10.08 11.52
CA ILE A 272 8.80 10.63 10.48
C ILE A 272 9.56 10.71 9.16
N ARG A 273 10.82 11.15 9.16
CA ARG A 273 11.64 11.20 7.95
C ARG A 273 11.89 9.81 7.37
N GLY A 274 12.23 8.83 8.22
CA GLY A 274 12.37 7.43 7.82
C GLY A 274 11.10 6.89 7.19
N TYR A 275 9.93 7.22 7.74
CA TYR A 275 8.65 6.83 7.15
C TYR A 275 8.38 7.49 5.78
N LEU A 276 8.68 8.78 5.63
CA LEU A 276 8.40 9.51 4.39
C LEU A 276 9.40 9.20 3.28
N TYR A 277 10.70 9.18 3.59
CA TYR A 277 11.78 9.10 2.61
C TYR A 277 12.51 7.75 2.60
N GLY A 278 12.11 6.81 3.45
CA GLY A 278 12.65 5.44 3.44
C GLY A 278 14.13 5.36 3.80
N GLY A 279 14.59 6.22 4.71
CA GLY A 279 15.96 6.25 5.21
C GLY A 279 16.86 7.33 4.60
N LEU A 280 16.39 8.03 3.56
CA LEU A 280 17.14 9.16 2.99
C LEU A 280 17.18 10.36 3.94
N HIS A 281 18.34 10.99 4.03
CA HIS A 281 18.55 12.24 4.74
C HIS A 281 18.00 13.44 3.97
N GLU A 282 17.69 14.50 4.70
CA GLU A 282 17.16 15.74 4.13
C GLU A 282 18.13 16.36 3.11
N ASN A 283 19.44 16.28 3.37
CA ASN A 283 20.47 16.82 2.49
C ASN A 283 20.55 16.05 1.18
N GLU A 284 20.43 14.71 1.21
CA GLU A 284 20.40 13.88 0.00
C GLU A 284 19.21 14.26 -0.89
N ILE A 285 18.02 14.44 -0.31
CA ILE A 285 16.82 14.90 -1.03
C ILE A 285 17.05 16.28 -1.65
N ARG A 286 17.65 17.23 -0.92
CA ARG A 286 17.90 18.59 -1.42
C ARG A 286 18.97 18.61 -2.51
N ASN A 287 20.07 17.90 -2.31
CA ASN A 287 21.14 17.82 -3.29
C ASN A 287 20.67 17.15 -4.57
N PHE A 288 19.88 16.09 -4.46
CA PHE A 288 19.24 15.47 -5.62
C PHE A 288 18.35 16.46 -6.38
N LEU A 289 17.52 17.23 -5.66
CA LEU A 289 16.61 18.19 -6.28
C LEU A 289 17.35 19.32 -6.99
N TYR A 290 18.33 19.93 -6.32
CA TYR A 290 18.88 21.23 -6.71
C TYR A 290 20.35 21.21 -7.16
N ASN A 291 21.15 20.25 -6.69
CA ASN A 291 22.60 20.24 -6.89
C ASN A 291 23.06 19.17 -7.90
N GLY A 292 22.13 18.41 -8.48
CA GLY A 292 22.42 17.42 -9.53
C GLY A 292 23.08 16.12 -9.03
N GLU A 293 23.14 15.91 -7.72
CA GLU A 293 23.57 14.62 -7.16
C GLU A 293 22.59 13.51 -7.55
N LYS A 294 23.06 12.27 -7.58
CA LYS A 294 22.25 11.09 -7.90
C LYS A 294 21.76 10.41 -6.62
N LEU A 295 20.47 10.09 -6.56
CA LEU A 295 19.93 9.13 -5.58
C LEU A 295 20.04 7.72 -6.13
N GLN A 296 20.39 6.77 -5.27
CA GLN A 296 20.48 5.35 -5.65
C GLN A 296 19.12 4.67 -5.71
N GLN A 297 18.20 5.07 -4.82
CA GLN A 297 16.86 4.48 -4.70
C GLN A 297 15.92 5.52 -4.08
N MET A 298 14.64 5.44 -4.41
CA MET A 298 13.62 6.24 -3.74
C MET A 298 12.68 5.33 -2.97
N LYS A 299 12.74 5.43 -1.63
CA LYS A 299 11.99 4.56 -0.71
C LYS A 299 10.97 5.34 0.10
N GLY A 300 10.23 4.60 0.94
CA GLY A 300 9.25 5.15 1.86
C GLY A 300 7.98 5.62 1.17
N LEU A 301 7.16 6.36 1.93
CA LEU A 301 5.86 6.81 1.46
C LEU A 301 5.95 7.68 0.19
N MET A 302 6.99 8.49 0.05
CA MET A 302 7.14 9.39 -1.09
C MET A 302 7.58 8.68 -2.35
N GLY A 303 8.41 7.63 -2.24
CA GLY A 303 8.66 6.72 -3.35
C GLY A 303 7.36 6.11 -3.87
N PHE A 304 6.53 5.58 -2.96
CA PHE A 304 5.22 5.05 -3.33
C PHE A 304 4.31 6.07 -4.01
N TYR A 305 4.42 7.36 -3.72
CA TYR A 305 3.58 8.40 -4.32
C TYR A 305 4.25 9.19 -5.44
N ALA A 306 5.29 8.63 -6.06
CA ALA A 306 5.97 9.25 -7.21
C ALA A 306 5.02 9.55 -8.38
N LEU A 307 3.96 8.77 -8.57
CA LEU A 307 3.03 8.93 -9.69
C LEU A 307 1.94 10.00 -9.48
N ILE A 308 1.80 10.57 -8.27
CA ILE A 308 0.77 11.58 -7.97
C ILE A 308 1.00 12.85 -8.79
N ASP A 309 -0.05 13.34 -9.45
CA ASP A 309 -0.03 14.57 -10.24
C ASP A 309 -0.51 15.78 -9.43
N ASP A 310 -1.58 15.62 -8.65
CA ASP A 310 -2.10 16.68 -7.78
C ASP A 310 -1.44 16.65 -6.39
N LYS A 311 -0.61 17.65 -6.13
CA LYS A 311 0.09 17.82 -4.85
C LYS A 311 -0.77 18.41 -3.72
N SER A 312 -2.03 18.78 -3.97
CA SER A 312 -2.86 19.50 -2.99
C SER A 312 -3.03 18.72 -1.69
N ALA A 313 -3.19 17.40 -1.76
CA ALA A 313 -3.22 16.52 -0.58
C ALA A 313 -1.93 16.58 0.23
N LEU A 314 -0.78 16.56 -0.44
CA LEU A 314 0.54 16.60 0.19
C LEU A 314 0.79 17.97 0.85
N GLN A 315 0.35 19.06 0.23
CA GLN A 315 0.43 20.41 0.82
C GLN A 315 -0.39 20.51 2.10
N ARG A 316 -1.61 19.96 2.11
CA ARG A 316 -2.44 19.88 3.33
C ARG A 316 -1.78 19.05 4.42
N LEU A 317 -1.14 17.94 4.06
CA LEU A 317 -0.41 17.08 5.00
C LEU A 317 0.81 17.79 5.59
N ASP A 318 1.56 18.56 4.80
CA ASP A 318 2.68 19.39 5.29
C ASP A 318 2.20 20.44 6.31
N GLY A 319 1.17 21.20 5.96
CA GLY A 319 0.60 22.21 6.87
C GLY A 319 0.05 21.58 8.16
N TRP A 320 -0.61 20.43 8.03
CA TRP A 320 -1.12 19.66 9.18
C TRP A 320 0.02 19.16 10.08
N LEU A 321 1.09 18.59 9.50
CA LEU A 321 2.21 18.00 10.25
C LEU A 321 2.89 19.04 11.14
N VAL A 322 3.24 20.20 10.58
CA VAL A 322 3.90 21.28 11.32
C VAL A 322 3.01 21.81 12.45
N ASN A 323 1.72 22.04 12.15
CA ASN A 323 0.76 22.50 13.15
C ASN A 323 0.52 21.45 14.26
N ASN A 324 0.45 20.15 13.90
CA ASN A 324 0.30 19.07 14.86
C ASN A 324 1.49 19.00 15.81
N LEU A 325 2.71 18.99 15.29
CA LEU A 325 3.93 18.94 16.09
C LEU A 325 4.05 20.14 17.03
N ARG A 326 3.78 21.36 16.54
CA ARG A 326 3.76 22.56 17.40
C ARG A 326 2.78 22.41 18.56
N ARG A 327 1.55 21.96 18.30
CA ARG A 327 0.52 21.76 19.35
C ARG A 327 0.93 20.68 20.35
N VAL A 328 1.49 19.57 19.87
CA VAL A 328 1.98 18.48 20.74
C VAL A 328 3.14 18.97 21.62
N MET A 329 4.07 19.77 21.08
CA MET A 329 5.17 20.34 21.86
C MET A 329 4.69 21.33 22.93
N ILE A 330 3.69 22.17 22.62
CA ILE A 330 3.06 23.05 23.63
C ILE A 330 2.42 22.20 24.74
N LYS A 331 1.67 21.15 24.37
CA LYS A 331 1.04 20.24 25.33
C LYS A 331 2.07 19.51 26.19
N ARG A 332 3.16 19.04 25.59
CA ARG A 332 4.29 18.41 26.28
C ARG A 332 4.94 19.38 27.25
N ASN A 333 5.22 20.62 26.86
CA ASN A 333 5.81 21.62 27.75
C ASN A 333 4.91 21.87 28.98
N GLN A 334 3.61 22.05 28.78
CA GLN A 334 2.64 22.20 29.87
C GLN A 334 2.63 20.99 30.81
N MET A 335 2.71 19.78 30.25
CA MET A 335 2.75 18.53 31.02
C MET A 335 4.05 18.42 31.83
N LEU A 336 5.20 18.66 31.22
CA LEU A 336 6.50 18.60 31.89
C LEU A 336 6.61 19.62 33.03
N LYS A 337 6.10 20.85 32.84
CA LYS A 337 6.04 21.87 33.90
C LYS A 337 5.17 21.45 35.09
N LYS A 338 4.08 20.72 34.86
CA LYS A 338 3.23 20.18 35.93
C LYS A 338 3.93 19.06 36.71
N MET A 339 4.68 18.21 36.01
CA MET A 339 5.40 17.08 36.61
C MET A 339 6.67 17.50 37.35
N TYR A 340 7.34 18.56 36.88
CA TYR A 340 8.62 19.04 37.40
C TYR A 340 8.55 20.55 37.70
N PRO A 341 8.17 20.95 38.93
CA PRO A 341 7.84 22.34 39.29
C PRO A 341 8.99 23.38 39.27
N THR A 342 10.18 23.00 38.81
CA THR A 342 11.31 23.93 38.58
C THR A 342 11.28 24.41 37.13
N SER A 343 12.16 25.31 36.67
CA SER A 343 12.21 25.87 35.29
C SER A 343 12.43 24.84 34.15
N TYR A 344 12.10 23.58 34.40
CA TYR A 344 12.12 22.43 33.54
C TYR A 344 10.99 22.47 32.50
N GLY A 345 11.32 22.05 31.29
CA GLY A 345 10.43 22.05 30.16
C GLY A 345 11.14 21.56 28.90
N CYS A 346 10.48 21.77 27.79
CA CYS A 346 10.99 21.50 26.45
C CYS A 346 10.80 22.74 25.57
N PRO A 347 11.49 22.85 24.42
CA PRO A 347 11.25 23.96 23.50
C PRO A 347 9.80 23.96 23.01
N THR A 348 9.24 25.14 22.73
CA THR A 348 7.94 25.30 22.07
C THR A 348 8.13 26.02 20.74
N PRO A 349 8.73 25.35 19.75
CA PRO A 349 9.16 26.00 18.53
C PRO A 349 7.99 26.55 17.70
N SER A 350 8.23 27.65 17.00
CA SER A 350 7.31 28.17 16.00
C SER A 350 7.24 27.23 14.79
N ASN A 351 6.25 27.43 13.91
CA ASN A 351 6.17 26.68 12.66
C ASN A 351 7.43 26.86 11.82
N GLU A 352 7.97 28.08 11.78
CA GLU A 352 9.19 28.41 11.04
C GLU A 352 10.42 27.72 11.63
N GLN A 353 10.61 27.78 12.95
CA GLN A 353 11.73 27.10 13.63
C GLN A 353 11.69 25.60 13.38
N LEU A 354 10.49 24.99 13.38
CA LEU A 354 10.31 23.57 13.05
C LEU A 354 10.67 23.24 11.59
N ILE A 355 10.32 24.11 10.64
CA ILE A 355 10.61 23.93 9.22
C ILE A 355 12.12 24.10 8.95
N LEU A 356 12.75 25.11 9.55
CA LEU A 356 14.17 25.45 9.34
C LEU A 356 15.11 24.58 10.17
N GLY A 357 14.62 23.97 11.26
CA GLY A 357 15.40 23.17 12.19
C GLY A 357 16.05 23.97 13.31
N ASP A 358 15.83 25.30 13.36
CA ASP A 358 16.45 26.26 14.28
C ASP A 358 15.92 26.18 15.73
N TRP A 359 15.17 25.13 16.05
CA TRP A 359 14.69 24.86 17.41
C TRP A 359 15.72 24.11 18.28
N PHE A 360 16.78 23.58 17.66
CA PHE A 360 17.84 22.84 18.34
C PHE A 360 19.15 23.63 18.29
N ASP A 361 19.82 23.77 19.44
CA ASP A 361 21.15 24.36 19.53
C ASP A 361 22.23 23.29 19.28
N PRO A 362 23.00 23.40 18.18
CA PRO A 362 24.05 22.45 17.84
C PRO A 362 25.08 22.19 18.94
N LYS A 363 25.34 23.15 19.83
CA LYS A 363 26.31 23.01 20.93
C LYS A 363 25.96 21.90 21.92
N HIS A 364 24.71 21.44 21.91
CA HIS A 364 24.25 20.34 22.76
C HIS A 364 24.46 18.96 22.12
N TRP A 365 24.86 18.89 20.84
CA TRP A 365 25.26 17.65 20.20
C TRP A 365 26.59 17.15 20.75
N ARG A 366 26.65 15.85 21.09
CA ARG A 366 27.83 15.19 21.67
C ARG A 366 28.17 13.86 20.97
N GLY A 367 27.58 13.61 19.79
CA GLY A 367 27.88 12.41 19.01
C GLY A 367 29.12 12.61 18.16
N ASP A 368 29.81 11.52 17.82
CA ASP A 368 31.08 11.51 17.06
C ASP A 368 30.90 11.75 15.55
N GLY A 369 29.88 12.52 15.13
CA GLY A 369 29.56 12.75 13.72
C GLY A 369 28.78 14.04 13.48
N ASP A 370 28.30 14.21 12.24
CA ASP A 370 27.56 15.40 11.81
C ASP A 370 26.31 15.64 12.68
N ILE A 371 25.99 16.92 12.87
CA ILE A 371 24.80 17.32 13.62
C ILE A 371 23.56 16.75 12.91
N PRO A 372 22.69 15.99 13.60
CA PRO A 372 21.50 15.42 13.00
C PRO A 372 20.62 16.51 12.40
N ASN A 373 20.08 16.27 11.21
CA ASN A 373 19.17 17.21 10.60
C ASN A 373 17.86 17.30 11.42
N THR A 374 17.59 18.47 11.97
CA THR A 374 16.43 18.78 12.83
C THR A 374 15.27 19.40 12.06
N GLN A 375 15.38 19.57 10.74
CA GLN A 375 14.29 20.06 9.89
C GLN A 375 13.20 19.00 9.82
N ILE A 376 11.94 19.43 9.98
CA ILE A 376 10.82 18.54 9.73
C ILE A 376 10.84 18.09 8.26
N PRO A 377 10.66 16.79 7.97
CA PRO A 377 10.53 16.31 6.59
C PRO A 377 9.22 16.82 5.96
N SER A 378 9.28 17.15 4.67
CA SER A 378 8.13 17.61 3.89
C SER A 378 7.63 16.54 2.91
N PHE A 379 6.31 16.32 2.89
CA PHE A 379 5.61 15.52 1.91
C PHE A 379 5.83 16.07 0.49
N VAL A 380 5.63 17.38 0.28
CA VAL A 380 5.79 17.98 -1.06
C VAL A 380 7.24 17.89 -1.52
N ARG A 381 8.22 18.12 -0.64
CA ARG A 381 9.64 18.04 -0.98
C ARG A 381 10.04 16.62 -1.36
N GLY A 382 9.64 15.63 -0.56
CA GLY A 382 9.89 14.23 -0.86
C GLY A 382 9.20 13.78 -2.14
N TRP A 383 7.96 14.20 -2.38
CA TRP A 383 7.25 13.94 -3.64
C TRP A 383 7.93 14.57 -4.86
N ARG A 384 8.47 15.79 -4.74
CA ARG A 384 9.26 16.40 -5.83
C ARG A 384 10.49 15.56 -6.16
N ALA A 385 11.18 15.05 -5.12
CA ALA A 385 12.34 14.18 -5.32
C ALA A 385 11.91 12.84 -5.93
N ALA A 386 10.82 12.23 -5.44
CA ALA A 386 10.28 11.00 -6.00
C ALA A 386 9.86 11.15 -7.47
N ARG A 387 9.20 12.26 -7.84
CA ARG A 387 8.85 12.54 -9.23
C ARG A 387 10.09 12.74 -10.10
N LYS A 388 11.06 13.54 -9.64
CA LYS A 388 12.32 13.72 -10.37
C LYS A 388 13.03 12.37 -10.55
N TYR A 389 13.05 11.53 -9.52
CA TYR A 389 13.60 10.17 -9.57
C TYR A 389 12.89 9.33 -10.63
N TYR A 390 11.56 9.26 -10.58
CA TYR A 390 10.73 8.56 -11.55
C TYR A 390 11.03 8.98 -13.00
N PHE A 391 11.08 10.28 -13.30
CA PHE A 391 11.38 10.76 -14.64
C PHE A 391 12.84 10.56 -15.07
N THR A 392 13.77 10.36 -14.12
CA THR A 392 15.20 10.20 -14.42
C THR A 392 15.60 8.72 -14.53
N PHE A 393 15.04 7.85 -13.68
CA PHE A 393 15.48 6.47 -13.50
C PHE A 393 14.34 5.44 -13.65
N GLY A 394 13.08 5.87 -13.80
CA GLY A 394 11.93 4.97 -13.83
C GLY A 394 11.50 4.49 -12.43
N LEU A 395 10.85 3.33 -12.38
CA LEU A 395 10.21 2.78 -11.17
C LEU A 395 10.87 1.51 -10.61
N GLU A 396 11.87 0.94 -11.29
CA GLU A 396 12.48 -0.34 -10.89
C GLU A 396 13.05 -0.29 -9.47
N ASP A 397 13.70 0.83 -9.10
CA ASP A 397 14.28 1.06 -7.78
C ASP A 397 13.36 1.85 -6.83
N VAL A 398 12.07 1.92 -7.14
CA VAL A 398 11.06 2.50 -6.25
C VAL A 398 10.38 1.37 -5.48
N GLU A 399 10.62 1.31 -4.18
CA GLU A 399 10.07 0.24 -3.36
C GLU A 399 8.54 0.39 -3.23
N PRO A 400 7.74 -0.59 -3.73
CA PRO A 400 6.32 -0.59 -3.43
C PRO A 400 6.12 -0.83 -1.93
N PRO A 401 5.11 -0.22 -1.28
CA PRO A 401 4.81 -0.48 0.12
C PRO A 401 4.64 -1.97 0.30
N HIS A 402 5.26 -2.53 1.35
CA HIS A 402 5.08 -3.93 1.69
C HIS A 402 3.58 -4.21 1.89
N TYR A 403 2.96 -4.89 0.92
CA TYR A 403 1.62 -5.44 1.04
C TYR A 403 1.64 -6.54 2.10
N GLY A 404 1.28 -6.19 3.33
CA GLY A 404 1.27 -7.13 4.45
C GLY A 404 0.37 -6.75 5.63
N TYR A 405 -0.37 -5.64 5.56
CA TYR A 405 -1.32 -5.24 6.59
C TYR A 405 -2.52 -4.52 5.97
N TYR A 406 -3.41 -5.31 5.37
CA TYR A 406 -4.83 -4.96 5.21
C TYR A 406 -5.64 -5.83 6.16
#